data_AF-A0A8D8ZDS4-F1
#
_entry.id   AF-A0A8D8ZDS4-F1
#
_cell.length_a   1.000
_cell.length_b   1.000
_cell.length_c   1.000
_cell.angle_alpha   90.00
_cell.angle_beta   90.00
_cell.angle_gamma   90.00
#
_symmetry.space_group_name_H-M   'P 1'
#
loop_
_entity.id
_entity.type
_entity.pdbx_description
1 polymer ?
#
loop_
_entity_poly.entity_id
_entity_poly.type
_entity_poly.pdbx_seq_one_letter_code
_entity_poly.pdbx_strand_id
1 'polypeptide(L)'
;MWNHFLNPGPVSLVSETQVPTCTMNNMSQNERIVYFCGTNDIESRNWSLVFESIEHIVNKYENHRYCFILVPLRLDRPHLNSAIQKFNKKLKALLLSHDIPYLDPS
;
A
#
# COMPACT_ATOMS: atom_id res chain seq x y z
N MET A 1 -40.44 25.44 27.92
CA MET A 1 -40.07 26.61 27.09
C MET A 1 -38.55 26.67 27.05
N TRP A 2 -37.94 26.28 25.94
CA TRP A 2 -36.52 26.53 25.66
C TRP A 2 -36.49 27.26 24.32
N ASN A 3 -35.95 28.47 24.32
CA ASN A 3 -35.82 29.30 23.13
C ASN A 3 -34.43 29.94 23.15
N HIS A 4 -33.77 29.90 21.98
CA HIS A 4 -32.55 30.60 21.57
C HIS A 4 -31.23 30.08 22.20
N PHE A 5 -30.12 29.88 21.47
CA PHE A 5 -29.63 30.51 20.25
C PHE A 5 -28.88 29.52 19.35
N LEU A 6 -29.24 29.51 18.06
CA LEU A 6 -28.34 29.15 16.97
C LEU A 6 -27.36 30.31 16.78
N ASN A 7 -26.08 30.07 17.01
CA ASN A 7 -24.99 30.89 16.51
C ASN A 7 -23.97 29.93 15.88
N PRO A 8 -23.93 29.74 14.55
CA PRO A 8 -22.77 29.15 13.92
C PRO A 8 -21.69 30.22 13.96
N GLY A 9 -20.72 30.07 14.86
CA GLY A 9 -19.48 30.83 14.78
C GLY A 9 -18.83 30.60 13.41
N PRO A 10 -17.97 31.51 12.94
CA PRO A 10 -17.23 31.28 11.71
C PRO A 10 -16.45 29.98 11.86
N VAL A 11 -16.77 29.01 11.00
CA VAL A 11 -15.94 27.81 10.82
C VAL A 11 -14.64 28.34 10.23
N SER A 12 -13.62 28.49 11.08
CA SER A 12 -12.25 28.60 10.59
C SER A 12 -12.03 27.38 9.71
N LEU A 13 -11.93 27.60 8.39
CA LEU A 13 -11.34 26.67 7.46
C LEU A 13 -9.99 26.33 8.07
N VAL A 14 -9.92 25.19 8.76
CA VAL A 14 -8.64 24.61 9.18
C VAL A 14 -7.92 24.45 7.86
N SER A 15 -6.91 25.29 7.64
CA SER A 15 -6.02 25.19 6.50
C SER A 15 -5.67 23.71 6.37
N GLU A 16 -5.93 23.12 5.21
CA GLU A 16 -5.49 21.77 4.91
C GLU A 16 -4.05 21.67 5.39
N THR A 17 -3.84 20.94 6.48
CA THR A 17 -2.50 20.60 6.93
C THR A 17 -1.94 19.86 5.74
N GLN A 18 -1.08 20.52 4.97
CA GLN A 18 -0.38 19.91 3.86
C GLN A 18 0.27 18.67 4.46
N VAL A 19 -0.32 17.50 4.19
CA VAL A 19 0.29 16.23 4.53
C VAL A 19 1.63 16.33 3.82
N PRO A 20 2.77 16.36 4.52
CA PRO A 20 4.04 16.46 3.85
C PRO A 20 4.06 15.32 2.86
N THR A 21 4.01 15.66 1.58
CA THR A 21 4.24 14.73 0.50
C THR A 21 5.67 14.30 0.74
N CYS A 22 5.84 13.13 1.36
CA CYS A 22 7.12 12.47 1.45
C CYS A 22 7.47 12.05 0.02
N THR A 23 7.96 13.01 -0.75
CA THR A 23 8.53 12.74 -2.06
C THR A 23 9.80 11.96 -1.78
N MET A 24 9.83 10.69 -2.18
CA MET A 24 11.00 9.79 -2.15
C MET A 24 12.10 10.27 -3.11
N ASN A 25 12.39 11.57 -3.14
CA ASN A 25 13.31 12.19 -4.07
C ASN A 25 14.75 12.16 -3.58
N ASN A 26 14.99 11.82 -2.30
CA ASN A 26 16.31 11.84 -1.66
C ASN A 26 16.68 10.51 -0.99
N MET A 27 16.23 9.36 -1.50
CA MET A 27 16.72 8.09 -0.94
C MET A 27 18.16 7.84 -1.37
N SER A 28 19.01 7.53 -0.38
CA SER A 28 20.39 7.13 -0.69
C SER A 28 20.39 5.74 -1.30
N GLN A 29 21.32 5.45 -2.23
CA GLN A 29 21.41 4.15 -2.94
C GLN A 29 21.60 2.94 -2.01
N ASN A 30 21.90 3.17 -0.72
CA ASN A 30 22.10 2.12 0.27
C ASN A 30 20.86 1.85 1.15
N GLU A 31 19.78 2.62 0.97
CA GLU A 31 18.56 2.43 1.73
C GLU A 31 17.79 1.19 1.28
N ARG A 32 17.14 0.54 2.25
CA ARG A 32 16.29 -0.62 2.02
C ARG A 32 14.83 -0.19 2.04
N ILE A 33 14.10 -0.58 1.01
CA ILE A 33 12.66 -0.34 0.89
C ILE A 33 11.95 -1.61 1.30
N VAL A 34 11.19 -1.54 2.39
CA VAL A 34 10.30 -2.64 2.80
C VAL A 34 8.89 -2.31 2.32
N TYR A 35 8.34 -3.16 1.46
CA TYR A 35 7.02 -2.97 0.88
C TYR A 35 6.02 -3.93 1.52
N PHE A 36 5.09 -3.38 2.31
CA PHE A 36 4.02 -4.14 2.95
C PHE A 36 2.68 -3.48 2.67
N CYS A 37 2.04 -3.91 1.59
CA CYS A 37 0.68 -3.50 1.23
C CYS A 37 0.00 -4.60 0.41
N GLY A 38 -1.12 -4.31 -0.25
CA GLY A 38 -1.90 -5.30 -1.01
C GLY A 38 -3.13 -5.81 -0.26
N THR A 39 -3.20 -5.59 1.06
CA THR A 39 -4.31 -6.03 1.91
C THR A 39 -5.67 -5.52 1.42
N ASN A 40 -5.75 -4.25 1.01
CA ASN A 40 -6.98 -3.65 0.48
C ASN A 40 -7.22 -4.03 -1.00
N ASP A 41 -6.16 -4.37 -1.71
CA ASP A 41 -6.19 -4.69 -3.15
C ASP A 41 -6.71 -6.10 -3.43
N ILE A 42 -6.78 -6.97 -2.41
CA ILE A 42 -7.34 -8.33 -2.53
C ILE A 42 -8.75 -8.32 -3.12
N GLU A 43 -9.56 -7.32 -2.75
CA GLU A 43 -10.94 -7.19 -3.20
C GLU A 43 -11.07 -6.33 -4.48
N SER A 44 -9.94 -5.83 -5.01
CA SER A 44 -9.93 -5.07 -6.26
C SER A 44 -10.37 -5.93 -7.44
N ARG A 45 -11.18 -5.35 -8.32
CA ARG A 45 -11.60 -5.99 -9.58
C ARG A 45 -10.47 -6.07 -10.60
N ASN A 46 -9.40 -5.30 -10.42
CA ASN A 46 -8.31 -5.20 -11.38
C ASN A 46 -6.94 -5.26 -10.70
N TRP A 47 -6.43 -6.47 -10.50
CA TRP A 47 -5.07 -6.67 -10.00
C TRP A 47 -3.99 -6.29 -11.01
N SER A 48 -4.30 -6.18 -12.31
CA SER A 48 -3.30 -5.82 -13.31
C SER A 48 -2.71 -4.44 -13.02
N LEU A 49 -3.55 -3.44 -12.71
CA LEU A 49 -3.11 -2.09 -12.33
C LEU A 49 -2.24 -2.08 -11.07
N VAL A 50 -2.54 -2.95 -10.11
CA VAL A 50 -1.76 -3.09 -8.87
C VAL A 50 -0.37 -3.62 -9.20
N PHE A 51 -0.28 -4.68 -10.01
CA PHE A 51 1.01 -5.25 -10.41
C PHE A 51 1.81 -4.32 -11.33
N GLU A 52 1.17 -3.61 -12.26
CA GLU A 52 1.80 -2.56 -13.07
C GLU A 52 2.38 -1.45 -12.20
N SER A 53 1.66 -1.04 -11.14
CA SER A 53 2.15 -0.02 -10.20
C SER A 53 3.37 -0.51 -9.42
N ILE A 54 3.35 -1.78 -8.97
CA ILE A 54 4.49 -2.40 -8.28
C ILE A 54 5.70 -2.48 -9.22
N GLU A 55 5.50 -2.95 -10.44
CA GLU A 55 6.54 -3.03 -11.47
C GLU A 55 7.12 -1.65 -11.79
N HIS A 56 6.27 -0.63 -11.92
CA HIS A 56 6.71 0.75 -12.12
C HIS A 56 7.59 1.25 -10.96
N ILE A 57 7.22 0.96 -9.71
CA ILE A 57 8.03 1.33 -8.53
C ILE A 57 9.38 0.61 -8.57
N VAL A 58 9.37 -0.71 -8.77
CA VAL A 58 10.58 -1.53 -8.83
C VAL A 58 11.56 -0.98 -9.86
N ASN A 59 11.08 -0.73 -11.08
CA ASN A 59 11.88 -0.21 -12.19
C ASN A 59 12.37 1.22 -11.92
N LYS A 60 11.53 2.08 -11.34
CA LYS A 60 11.89 3.47 -11.05
C LYS A 60 13.04 3.58 -10.05
N TYR A 61 13.14 2.66 -9.09
CA TYR A 61 14.22 2.66 -8.11
C TYR A 61 15.05 1.38 -8.17
N GLU A 62 15.40 0.91 -9.37
CA GLU A 62 16.16 -0.33 -9.63
C GLU A 62 17.48 -0.45 -8.83
N ASN A 63 18.11 0.69 -8.50
CA ASN A 63 19.35 0.74 -7.73
C ASN A 63 19.17 0.58 -6.21
N HIS A 64 17.93 0.44 -5.73
CA HIS A 64 17.62 0.28 -4.31
C HIS A 64 17.38 -1.18 -3.95
N ARG A 65 17.58 -1.50 -2.67
CA ARG A 65 17.33 -2.86 -2.17
C ARG A 65 15.90 -2.96 -1.68
N TYR A 66 15.11 -3.82 -2.30
CA TYR A 66 13.72 -4.06 -1.91
C TYR A 66 13.60 -5.30 -1.02
N CYS A 67 12.55 -5.32 -0.19
CA CYS A 67 12.01 -6.53 0.41
C CYS A 67 10.49 -6.40 0.45
N PHE A 68 9.78 -7.35 -0.15
CA PHE A 68 8.32 -7.36 -0.14
C PHE A 68 7.80 -8.31 0.93
N ILE A 69 6.76 -7.92 1.63
CA ILE A 69 6.04 -8.80 2.55
C ILE A 69 4.73 -9.19 1.87
N LEU A 70 4.53 -10.49 1.65
CA LEU A 70 3.30 -11.01 1.05
C LEU A 70 2.11 -10.77 1.99
N VAL A 71 0.90 -10.71 1.43
CA VAL A 71 -0.31 -10.43 2.20
C VAL A 71 -0.62 -11.63 3.10
N PRO A 72 -0.67 -11.47 4.44
CA PRO A 72 -0.95 -12.59 5.34
C PRO A 72 -2.39 -13.09 5.19
N LEU A 73 -2.59 -14.37 5.49
CA LEU A 73 -3.93 -14.94 5.63
C LEU A 73 -4.68 -14.28 6.79
N ARG A 74 -6.00 -14.14 6.63
CA ARG A 74 -6.87 -13.51 7.61
C ARG A 74 -7.65 -14.56 8.40
N LEU A 75 -7.59 -14.46 9.72
CA LEU A 75 -8.38 -15.29 10.63
C LEU A 75 -9.81 -14.75 10.80
N ASP A 76 -9.96 -13.42 10.76
CA ASP A 76 -11.24 -12.71 10.88
C ASP A 76 -12.08 -12.79 9.59
N ARG A 77 -11.45 -12.99 8.43
CA ARG A 77 -12.10 -13.06 7.12
C ARG A 77 -11.57 -14.22 6.26
N PRO A 78 -11.81 -15.48 6.65
CA PRO A 78 -11.22 -16.64 5.97
C PRO A 78 -11.69 -16.81 4.52
N HIS A 79 -12.87 -16.30 4.16
CA HIS A 79 -13.36 -16.32 2.77
C HIS A 79 -12.46 -15.54 1.80
N LEU A 80 -11.66 -14.57 2.30
CA LEU A 80 -10.70 -13.83 1.49
C LEU A 80 -9.39 -14.60 1.25
N ASN A 81 -9.11 -15.66 2.00
CA ASN A 81 -7.81 -16.35 1.95
C ASN A 81 -7.53 -17.00 0.59
N SER A 82 -8.56 -17.46 -0.13
CA SER A 82 -8.38 -17.95 -1.51
C SER A 82 -7.93 -16.84 -2.46
N ALA A 83 -8.48 -15.64 -2.31
CA ALA A 83 -8.07 -14.47 -3.09
C ALA A 83 -6.65 -14.03 -2.71
N ILE A 84 -6.34 -14.00 -1.42
CA ILE A 84 -4.99 -13.70 -0.91
C ILE A 84 -3.95 -14.67 -1.50
N GLN A 85 -4.21 -15.97 -1.48
CA GLN A 85 -3.30 -16.97 -2.06
C GLN A 85 -3.08 -16.74 -3.56
N LYS A 86 -4.14 -16.44 -4.32
CA LYS A 86 -4.03 -16.14 -5.75
C LYS A 86 -3.26 -14.84 -6.01
N PHE A 87 -3.49 -13.82 -5.20
CA PHE A 87 -2.77 -12.55 -5.26
C PHE A 87 -1.27 -12.75 -4.96
N ASN A 88 -0.94 -13.40 -3.84
CA ASN A 88 0.43 -13.69 -3.43
C ASN A 88 1.15 -14.56 -4.44
N LYS A 89 0.47 -15.53 -5.08
CA LYS A 89 1.07 -16.33 -6.16
C LYS A 89 1.52 -15.46 -7.34
N LYS A 90 0.70 -14.48 -7.75
CA LYS A 90 1.04 -13.55 -8.82
C LYS A 90 2.15 -12.57 -8.40
N LEU A 91 2.04 -12.01 -7.20
CA LEU A 91 3.06 -11.12 -6.64
C LEU A 91 4.43 -11.83 -6.57
N LYS A 92 4.46 -13.05 -6.03
CA LYS A 92 5.68 -13.87 -5.94
C LYS A 92 6.30 -14.13 -7.31
N ALA A 93 5.50 -14.41 -8.34
CA ALA A 93 6.01 -14.58 -9.69
C ALA A 93 6.69 -13.31 -10.24
N LEU A 94 6.07 -12.14 -10.02
CA LEU A 94 6.64 -10.84 -10.40
C LEU A 94 7.95 -10.53 -9.64
N LEU A 95 7.98 -10.81 -8.34
CA LEU A 95 9.16 -10.53 -7.52
C LEU A 95 10.33 -11.44 -7.89
N LEU A 96 10.04 -12.72 -8.17
CA LEU A 96 11.04 -13.67 -8.65
C LEU A 96 11.59 -13.30 -10.03
N SER A 97 10.78 -12.72 -10.93
CA SER A 97 11.28 -12.29 -12.25
C SER A 97 12.22 -11.08 -12.18
N HIS A 98 12.28 -10.39 -11.04
CA HIS A 98 13.14 -9.23 -10.79
C HIS A 98 14.23 -9.54 -9.73
N ASP A 99 14.40 -10.80 -9.33
CA ASP A 99 15.32 -11.21 -8.26
C ASP A 99 15.11 -10.45 -6.93
N ILE A 100 13.86 -10.08 -6.63
CA ILE A 100 13.50 -9.34 -5.41
C ILE A 100 13.19 -10.31 -4.27
N PRO A 101 13.84 -10.17 -3.10
CA PRO A 101 13.53 -11.01 -1.95
C PRO A 101 12.16 -10.66 -1.36
N TYR A 102 11.47 -11.67 -0.85
CA TYR A 102 10.18 -11.52 -0.19
C TYR A 102 10.05 -12.38 1.06
N LEU A 103 9.19 -11.93 1.97
CA LEU A 103 8.79 -12.66 3.17
C LEU A 103 7.36 -13.16 2.97
N ASP A 104 7.17 -14.45 3.23
CA ASP A 104 5.87 -15.12 3.16
C ASP A 104 5.39 -15.44 4.59
N PRO A 105 4.45 -14.66 5.15
CA PRO A 105 3.92 -14.88 6.50
C PRO A 105 2.75 -15.89 6.53
N SER A 106 2.45 -16.55 5.40
CA SER A 106 1.30 -17.46 5.23
C SER A 106 1.43 -18.79 5.96
#